data_AF-A0A443ZWA7-F1
#
_entry.id   AF-A0A443ZWA7-F1
#
_cell.length_a   1.000
_cell.length_b   1.000
_cell.length_c   1.000
_cell.angle_alpha   90.00
_cell.angle_beta   90.00
_cell.angle_gamma   90.00
#
_symmetry.space_group_name_H-M   'P 1'
#
loop_
_entity.id
_entity.type
_entity.pdbx_description
1 polymer ?
#
loop_
_entity_poly.entity_id
_entity_poly.type
_entity_poly.pdbx_seq_one_letter_code
_entity_poly.pdbx_strand_id
1 'polypeptide(L)'
;MGGKRKPFITTKAINEAIYKSLIASNWQQSLILELWELASLHLTEEVCRRAFKDVIARRGVSALFERNAYKVTGREVLRFDCPPGSLSNPCYILSEMLRELIKRDWPLLRETGPRCDWYDFSDALHEILLRQGFASLRLKIKKLEDDLGM
;
A
#
# COMPACT_ATOMS: atom_id res chain seq x y z
N MET A 1 4.90 -5.79 33.03
CA MET A 1 5.08 -6.22 31.63
C MET A 1 4.24 -5.31 30.73
N GLY A 2 4.86 -4.38 30.02
CA GLY A 2 4.13 -3.41 29.18
C GLY A 2 3.65 -4.04 27.89
N GLY A 3 2.35 -4.31 27.77
CA GLY A 3 1.74 -4.83 26.55
C GLY A 3 2.02 -3.91 25.36
N LYS A 4 2.27 -4.48 24.17
CA LYS A 4 2.43 -3.70 22.93
C LYS A 4 1.13 -2.92 22.69
N ARG A 5 1.22 -1.58 22.74
CA ARG A 5 0.09 -0.68 22.46
C ARG A 5 -0.46 -0.95 21.06
N LYS A 6 -1.78 -1.13 20.96
CA LYS A 6 -2.49 -1.30 19.68
C LYS A 6 -2.17 -0.14 18.72
N PRO A 7 -1.81 -0.42 17.45
CA PRO A 7 -1.49 0.61 16.48
C PRO A 7 -2.76 1.43 16.18
N PHE A 8 -2.60 2.75 16.07
CA PHE A 8 -3.66 3.63 15.61
C PHE A 8 -3.50 3.85 14.11
N ILE A 9 -4.39 3.23 13.32
CA ILE A 9 -4.32 3.26 11.86
C ILE A 9 -5.17 4.41 11.32
N THR A 10 -4.49 5.36 10.67
CA THR A 10 -5.13 6.41 9.87
C THR A 10 -4.80 6.19 8.40
N THR A 11 -5.72 6.59 7.51
CA THR A 11 -5.46 6.61 6.07
C THR A 11 -4.24 7.44 5.73
N LYS A 12 -4.02 8.53 6.47
CA LYS A 12 -2.83 9.37 6.33
C LYS A 12 -1.53 8.63 6.63
N ALA A 13 -1.45 7.88 7.73
CA ALA A 13 -0.24 7.15 8.06
C ALA A 13 0.06 6.02 7.08
N ILE A 14 -0.97 5.34 6.56
CA ILE A 14 -0.79 4.32 5.51
C ILE A 14 -0.31 4.97 4.22
N ASN A 15 -0.96 6.06 3.81
CA ASN A 15 -0.60 6.83 2.64
C ASN A 15 0.87 7.26 2.66
N GLU A 16 1.31 7.84 3.77
CA GLU A 16 2.69 8.29 3.96
C GLU A 16 3.68 7.12 4.06
N ALA A 17 3.31 6.00 4.71
CA ALA A 17 4.17 4.82 4.81
C ALA A 17 4.44 4.17 3.45
N ILE A 18 3.40 4.06 2.61
CA ILE A 18 3.53 3.57 1.23
C ILE A 18 4.38 4.53 0.41
N TYR A 19 4.08 5.83 0.46
CA TYR A 19 4.82 6.83 -0.28
C TYR A 19 6.32 6.78 0.06
N LYS A 20 6.66 6.77 1.35
CA LYS A 20 8.06 6.67 1.81
C LYS A 20 8.73 5.37 1.39
N SER A 21 8.02 4.25 1.44
CA SER A 21 8.54 2.94 1.02
C SER A 21 8.85 2.92 -0.48
N LEU A 22 7.97 3.46 -1.33
CA LEU A 22 8.21 3.59 -2.77
C LEU A 22 9.40 4.50 -3.09
N ILE A 23 9.49 5.66 -2.43
CA ILE A 23 10.64 6.57 -2.59
C ILE A 23 11.94 5.88 -2.20
N ALA A 24 11.94 5.09 -1.12
CA ALA A 24 13.11 4.31 -0.69
C ALA A 24 13.47 3.20 -1.70
N SER A 25 12.49 2.70 -2.46
CA SER A 25 12.67 1.76 -3.58
C SER A 25 12.95 2.46 -4.93
N ASN A 26 13.47 3.69 -4.93
CA ASN A 26 13.83 4.47 -6.12
C ASN A 26 12.67 4.79 -7.08
N TRP A 27 11.42 4.82 -6.61
CA TRP A 27 10.31 5.30 -7.43
C TRP A 27 10.30 6.83 -7.51
N GLN A 28 10.04 7.35 -8.71
CA GLN A 28 9.81 8.77 -8.90
C GLN A 28 8.43 9.16 -8.38
N GLN A 29 8.34 10.32 -7.69
CA GLN A 29 7.07 10.84 -7.18
C GLN A 29 5.96 10.87 -8.23
N SER A 30 6.26 11.29 -9.46
CA SER A 30 5.27 11.36 -10.54
C SER A 30 4.70 9.98 -10.91
N LEU A 31 5.51 8.92 -10.89
CA LEU A 31 5.07 7.55 -11.17
C LEU A 31 4.23 6.98 -10.02
N ILE A 32 4.60 7.32 -8.79
CA ILE A 32 3.82 6.91 -7.61
C ILE A 32 2.42 7.49 -7.69
N LEU A 33 2.31 8.80 -7.95
CA LEU A 33 1.01 9.47 -8.05
C LEU A 33 0.19 8.93 -9.22
N GLU A 34 0.81 8.75 -10.39
CA GLU A 34 0.19 8.18 -11.58
C GLU A 34 -0.34 6.76 -11.32
N LEU A 35 0.43 5.90 -10.66
CA LEU A 35 0.00 4.54 -10.30
C LEU A 35 -1.29 4.55 -9.46
N TRP A 36 -1.30 5.35 -8.40
CA TRP A 36 -2.43 5.42 -7.48
C TRP A 36 -3.66 6.12 -8.08
N GLU A 37 -3.44 7.08 -8.97
CA GLU A 37 -4.49 7.72 -9.76
C GLU A 37 -5.12 6.70 -10.72
N LEU A 38 -4.33 6.01 -11.54
CA LEU A 38 -4.83 4.98 -12.46
C LEU A 38 -5.55 3.85 -11.72
N ALA A 39 -5.03 3.44 -10.55
CA ALA A 39 -5.71 2.47 -9.71
C ALA A 39 -7.10 2.96 -9.28
N SER A 40 -7.23 4.23 -8.90
CA SER A 40 -8.50 4.84 -8.49
C SER A 40 -9.50 4.95 -9.66
N LEU A 41 -9.00 5.30 -10.85
CA LEU A 41 -9.81 5.49 -12.06
C LEU A 41 -10.27 4.17 -12.69
N HIS A 42 -9.45 3.12 -12.63
CA HIS A 42 -9.69 1.90 -13.41
C HIS A 42 -9.99 0.65 -12.60
N LEU A 43 -9.60 0.60 -11.32
CA LEU A 43 -9.85 -0.57 -10.48
C LEU A 43 -11.08 -0.36 -9.61
N THR A 44 -11.96 -1.36 -9.62
CA THR A 44 -13.11 -1.39 -8.72
C THR A 44 -12.68 -1.72 -7.29
N GLU A 45 -13.53 -1.40 -6.32
CA GLU A 45 -13.26 -1.71 -4.91
C GLU A 45 -12.98 -3.20 -4.68
N GLU A 46 -13.75 -4.09 -5.32
CA GLU A 46 -13.57 -5.54 -5.21
C GLU A 46 -12.19 -6.00 -5.70
N VAL A 47 -11.70 -5.42 -6.80
CA VAL A 47 -10.37 -5.73 -7.34
C VAL A 47 -9.27 -5.26 -6.39
N CYS A 48 -9.38 -4.04 -5.87
CA CYS A 48 -8.45 -3.50 -4.88
C CYS A 48 -8.42 -4.35 -3.60
N ARG A 49 -9.60 -4.73 -3.08
CA ARG A 49 -9.71 -5.57 -1.88
C ARG A 49 -9.05 -6.93 -2.09
N ARG A 50 -9.25 -7.56 -3.24
CA ARG A 50 -8.62 -8.83 -3.57
C ARG A 50 -7.09 -8.71 -3.59
N ALA A 51 -6.58 -7.70 -4.28
CA ALA A 51 -5.14 -7.42 -4.36
C ALA A 51 -4.51 -7.24 -2.96
N PHE A 52 -5.13 -6.41 -2.12
CA PHE A 52 -4.61 -6.14 -0.78
C PHE A 52 -4.77 -7.32 0.17
N LYS A 53 -5.82 -8.13 0.00
CA LYS A 53 -6.02 -9.33 0.81
C LYS A 53 -4.87 -10.32 0.60
N ASP A 54 -4.41 -10.48 -0.64
CA ASP A 54 -3.28 -11.36 -0.96
C ASP A 54 -1.99 -10.87 -0.30
N VAL A 55 -1.74 -9.55 -0.28
CA VAL A 55 -0.60 -8.95 0.43
C VAL A 55 -0.73 -9.13 1.95
N ILE A 56 -1.91 -8.86 2.51
CA ILE A 56 -2.17 -8.99 3.96
C ILE A 56 -2.02 -10.44 4.44
N ALA A 57 -2.34 -11.42 3.59
CA ALA A 57 -2.17 -12.84 3.89
C ALA A 57 -0.70 -13.30 3.89
N ARG A 58 0.24 -12.47 3.40
CA ARG A 58 1.66 -12.82 3.40
C ARG A 58 2.20 -12.90 4.83
N ARG A 59 3.05 -13.90 5.06
CA ARG A 59 3.86 -13.97 6.29
C ARG A 59 4.68 -12.70 6.40
N GLY A 60 4.73 -12.10 7.58
CA GLY A 60 5.50 -10.88 7.82
C GLY A 60 4.72 -9.56 7.70
N VAL A 61 3.42 -9.56 7.39
CA VAL A 61 2.58 -8.33 7.45
C VAL A 61 2.63 -7.67 8.84
N SER A 62 2.84 -8.45 9.90
CA SER A 62 3.03 -7.96 11.26
C SER A 62 4.19 -6.97 11.40
N ALA A 63 5.22 -7.09 10.54
CA ALA A 63 6.40 -6.24 10.55
C ALA A 63 6.08 -4.79 10.16
N LEU A 64 5.05 -4.58 9.33
CA LEU A 64 4.58 -3.24 8.93
C LEU A 64 4.14 -2.39 10.13
N PHE A 65 3.66 -3.04 11.20
CA PHE A 65 3.13 -2.41 12.40
C PHE A 65 4.14 -2.33 13.55
N GLU A 66 5.42 -2.54 13.28
CA GLU A 66 6.47 -2.33 14.27
C GLU A 66 6.68 -0.84 14.56
N ARG A 67 7.08 -0.54 15.80
CA ARG A 67 6.87 0.73 16.54
C ARG A 67 7.40 2.02 15.90
N ASN A 68 8.01 1.97 14.72
CA ASN A 68 8.61 3.12 14.03
C ASN A 68 8.34 3.20 12.51
N ALA A 69 7.71 2.19 11.89
CA ALA A 69 7.50 2.19 10.43
C ALA A 69 6.27 3.01 9.99
N TYR A 70 5.27 3.12 10.87
CA TYR A 70 4.04 3.89 10.64
C TYR A 70 3.92 4.95 11.75
N LYS A 71 4.22 6.21 11.46
CA LYS A 71 4.05 7.32 12.40
C LYS A 71 2.99 8.27 11.87
N VAL A 72 2.00 8.59 12.70
CA VAL A 72 1.02 9.64 12.42
C VAL A 72 1.65 10.95 12.88
N THR A 73 2.06 11.83 11.97
CA THR A 73 2.45 13.20 12.35
C THR A 73 1.32 14.17 11.99
N GLY A 74 1.07 15.18 12.83
CA GLY A 74 -0.07 16.08 12.68
C GLY A 74 -0.05 17.03 11.47
N ARG A 75 0.95 16.92 10.58
CA ARG A 75 1.20 17.85 9.46
C ARG A 75 1.04 17.24 8.07
N GLU A 76 0.53 16.02 7.95
CA GLU A 76 0.55 15.31 6.66
C GLU A 76 -0.77 15.49 5.86
N VAL A 77 -0.59 15.97 4.62
CA VAL A 77 -1.60 16.00 3.54
C VAL A 77 -1.65 14.61 2.90
N LEU A 78 -2.83 14.14 2.48
CA LEU A 78 -2.93 12.89 1.72
C LEU A 78 -2.14 13.05 0.41
N ARG A 79 -1.22 12.12 0.11
CA ARG A 79 -0.43 12.12 -1.12
C ARG A 79 -1.20 11.52 -2.29
N PHE A 80 -2.06 10.54 -2.00
CA PHE A 80 -2.84 9.84 -3.02
C PHE A 80 -4.24 10.42 -2.99
N ASP A 81 -4.48 11.40 -3.84
CA ASP A 81 -5.81 11.96 -4.04
C ASP A 81 -6.65 11.01 -4.90
N CYS A 82 -7.93 10.94 -4.57
CA CYS A 82 -8.91 10.17 -5.33
C CYS A 82 -9.63 11.15 -6.27
N PRO A 83 -9.34 11.16 -7.58
CA PRO A 83 -9.92 12.12 -8.49
C PRO A 83 -11.45 11.97 -8.61
N PRO A 84 -12.18 13.03 -8.97
CA PRO A 84 -13.61 12.95 -9.25
C PRO A 84 -13.91 11.90 -10.33
N GLY A 85 -14.94 11.08 -10.14
CA GLY A 85 -15.29 10.01 -11.09
C GLY A 85 -14.47 8.72 -10.94
N SER A 86 -13.64 8.62 -9.90
CA SER A 86 -12.94 7.36 -9.56
C SER A 86 -13.91 6.21 -9.33
N LEU A 87 -13.54 5.01 -9.79
CA LEU A 87 -14.27 3.77 -9.52
C LEU A 87 -14.06 3.26 -8.08
N SER A 88 -12.93 3.61 -7.47
CA SER A 88 -12.64 3.27 -6.08
C SER A 88 -11.64 4.24 -5.44
N ASN A 89 -11.48 4.15 -4.11
CA ASN A 89 -10.41 4.81 -3.37
C ASN A 89 -9.50 3.74 -2.74
N PRO A 90 -8.45 3.27 -3.46
CA PRO A 90 -7.58 2.19 -3.01
C PRO A 90 -6.91 2.48 -1.66
N CYS A 91 -6.56 3.75 -1.39
CA CYS A 91 -5.89 4.13 -0.15
C CYS A 91 -6.83 4.00 1.06
N TYR A 92 -8.08 4.44 0.89
CA TYR A 92 -9.12 4.27 1.90
C TYR A 92 -9.46 2.78 2.11
N ILE A 93 -9.63 2.01 1.03
CA ILE A 93 -9.91 0.57 1.09
C ILE A 93 -8.83 -0.16 1.89
N LEU A 94 -7.55 0.07 1.57
CA LEU A 94 -6.43 -0.53 2.30
C LEU A 94 -6.47 -0.14 3.78
N SER A 95 -6.81 1.11 4.08
CA SER A 95 -6.90 1.60 5.45
C SER A 95 -7.97 0.90 6.26
N GLU A 96 -9.14 0.68 5.68
CA GLU A 96 -10.22 -0.08 6.32
C GLU A 96 -9.79 -1.54 6.54
N MET A 97 -9.20 -2.19 5.53
CA MET A 97 -8.74 -3.58 5.65
C MET A 97 -7.68 -3.76 6.74
N LEU A 98 -6.71 -2.85 6.85
CA LEU A 98 -5.69 -2.92 7.90
C LEU A 98 -6.26 -2.60 9.29
N ARG A 99 -7.25 -1.69 9.39
CA ARG A 99 -7.98 -1.45 10.66
C ARG A 99 -8.74 -2.69 11.11
N GLU A 100 -9.44 -3.36 10.19
CA GLU A 100 -10.16 -4.60 10.47
C GLU A 100 -9.21 -5.70 10.94
N LEU A 101 -8.08 -5.89 10.25
CA LEU A 101 -7.02 -6.82 10.62
C LEU A 101 -6.55 -6.58 12.07
N ILE A 102 -6.16 -5.35 12.39
CA ILE A 102 -5.71 -4.97 13.73
C ILE A 102 -6.82 -5.07 14.78
N LYS A 103 -8.09 -4.85 14.39
CA LYS A 103 -9.22 -5.01 15.31
C LYS A 103 -9.43 -6.48 15.67
N ARG A 104 -9.27 -7.38 14.70
CA ARG A 104 -9.50 -8.82 14.86
C ARG A 104 -8.33 -9.53 15.54
N ASP A 105 -7.10 -9.24 15.12
CA ASP A 105 -5.95 -10.12 15.38
C ASP A 105 -4.83 -9.47 16.21
N TRP A 106 -5.06 -8.31 16.84
CA TRP A 106 -4.01 -7.67 17.65
C TRP A 106 -3.79 -8.36 19.01
N PRO A 107 -2.53 -8.65 19.42
CA PRO A 107 -1.28 -8.42 18.70
C PRO A 107 -1.05 -9.44 17.57
N LEU A 108 -0.65 -8.93 16.40
CA LEU A 108 -0.29 -9.81 15.28
C LEU A 108 0.90 -10.69 15.68
N LEU A 109 0.78 -11.99 15.46
CA LEU A 109 1.87 -12.93 15.68
C LEU A 109 3.01 -12.57 14.73
N ARG A 110 4.22 -12.44 15.29
CA ARG A 110 5.41 -12.14 14.51
C ARG A 110 5.87 -13.42 13.84
N GLU A 111 5.58 -13.57 12.57
CA GLU A 111 6.00 -14.74 11.81
C GLU A 111 7.39 -14.51 11.21
N THR A 112 8.26 -15.51 11.31
CA THR A 112 9.54 -15.56 10.60
C THR A 112 9.27 -15.93 9.15
N GLY A 113 9.07 -14.93 8.30
CA GLY A 113 8.86 -15.06 6.86
C GLY A 113 9.56 -13.95 6.08
N PRO A 114 9.46 -13.96 4.74
CA PRO A 114 9.92 -12.85 3.91
C PRO A 114 9.36 -11.54 4.44
N ARG A 115 10.18 -10.50 4.49
CA ARG A 115 9.74 -9.21 5.03
C ARG A 115 8.73 -8.60 4.06
N CYS A 116 7.50 -8.41 4.52
CA CYS A 116 6.51 -7.59 3.83
C CYS A 116 6.87 -6.11 4.02
N ASP A 117 6.76 -5.32 2.95
CA ASP A 117 7.00 -3.89 2.93
C ASP A 117 5.76 -3.13 2.44
N TRP A 118 5.66 -1.84 2.74
CA TRP A 118 4.53 -1.02 2.35
C TRP A 118 4.41 -0.86 0.83
N TYR A 119 5.51 -0.92 0.07
CA TYR A 119 5.45 -0.87 -1.39
C TYR A 119 4.79 -2.12 -2.01
N ASP A 120 4.69 -3.25 -1.30
CA ASP A 120 4.02 -4.48 -1.79
C ASP A 120 2.57 -4.21 -2.21
N PHE A 121 1.88 -3.30 -1.52
CA PHE A 121 0.52 -2.89 -1.87
C PHE A 121 0.46 -2.15 -3.21
N SER A 122 1.48 -1.36 -3.51
CA SER A 122 1.59 -0.64 -4.78
C SER A 122 2.00 -1.57 -5.92
N ASP A 123 2.92 -2.51 -5.67
CA ASP A 123 3.26 -3.55 -6.65
C ASP A 123 2.02 -4.41 -7.01
N ALA A 124 1.20 -4.77 -6.02
CA ALA A 124 -0.04 -5.50 -6.27
C ALA A 124 -1.04 -4.72 -7.16
N LEU A 125 -1.18 -3.40 -6.97
CA LEU A 125 -2.00 -2.57 -7.87
C LEU A 125 -1.37 -2.46 -9.26
N HIS A 126 -0.06 -2.29 -9.32
CA HIS A 126 0.69 -2.15 -10.57
C HIS A 126 0.55 -3.39 -11.45
N GLU A 127 0.72 -4.58 -10.87
CA GLU A 127 0.50 -5.87 -11.52
C GLU A 127 -0.89 -5.99 -12.15
N ILE A 128 -1.93 -5.57 -11.44
CA ILE A 128 -3.30 -5.63 -11.94
C ILE A 128 -3.50 -4.64 -13.09
N LEU A 129 -3.01 -3.40 -12.96
CA LEU A 129 -3.09 -2.38 -14.01
C LEU A 129 -2.35 -2.82 -15.28
N LEU A 130 -1.20 -3.50 -15.14
CA LEU A 130 -0.46 -4.07 -16.26
C LEU A 130 -1.27 -5.15 -16.97
N ARG A 131 -1.82 -6.11 -16.20
CA ARG A 131 -2.64 -7.22 -16.74
C ARG A 131 -3.91 -6.75 -17.43
N GLN A 132 -4.53 -5.70 -16.92
CA GLN A 132 -5.76 -5.12 -17.50
C GLN A 132 -5.47 -4.11 -18.63
N GLY A 133 -4.20 -3.81 -18.90
CA GLY A 133 -3.80 -2.89 -19.97
C GLY A 133 -4.00 -1.41 -19.66
N PHE A 134 -4.28 -1.05 -18.40
CA PHE A 134 -4.46 0.33 -17.95
C PHE A 134 -3.15 1.01 -17.54
N ALA A 135 -2.06 0.25 -17.39
CA ALA A 135 -0.75 0.81 -17.10
C ALA A 135 -0.20 1.63 -18.30
N SER A 136 0.30 2.83 -18.00
CA SER A 136 0.99 3.67 -18.97
C SER A 136 2.31 3.06 -19.44
N LEU A 137 2.89 3.59 -20.52
CA LEU A 137 4.21 3.20 -20.98
C LEU A 137 5.29 3.41 -19.90
N ARG A 138 5.19 4.49 -19.13
CA ARG A 138 6.15 4.81 -18.07
C ARG A 138 6.12 3.79 -16.95
N LEU A 139 4.92 3.36 -16.53
CA LEU A 139 4.74 2.32 -15.52
C LEU A 139 5.23 0.95 -16.03
N LYS A 140 4.96 0.62 -17.30
CA LYS A 140 5.51 -0.59 -17.95
C LYS A 140 7.04 -0.61 -17.95
N ILE A 141 7.68 0.52 -18.29
CA ILE A 141 9.14 0.65 -18.24
C ILE A 141 9.63 0.49 -16.81
N LYS A 142 8.98 1.15 -15.83
CA LYS A 142 9.37 1.02 -14.43
C LYS A 142 9.28 -0.42 -13.94
N LYS A 143 8.24 -1.17 -14.33
CA LYS A 143 8.15 -2.61 -13.99
C LYS A 143 9.33 -3.39 -14.56
N LEU A 144 9.70 -3.12 -15.81
CA LEU A 144 10.86 -3.75 -16.43
C LEU A 144 12.17 -3.42 -15.70
N GLU A 145 12.35 -2.18 -15.26
CA GLU A 145 13.49 -1.78 -14.43
C GLU A 145 13.54 -2.57 -13.12
N ASP A 146 12.40 -2.64 -12.42
CA ASP A 146 12.27 -3.37 -11.15
C ASP A 146 12.54 -4.88 -11.33
N ASP A 147 12.00 -5.49 -12.39
CA ASP A 147 12.19 -6.92 -12.70
C ASP A 147 13.66 -7.25 -13.09
N LEU A 148 14.39 -6.27 -13.64
CA LEU A 148 15.81 -6.38 -13.97
C LEU A 148 16.74 -5.99 -12.81
N GLY A 149 16.20 -5.50 -11.69
CA GLY A 149 16.96 -5.06 -10.53
C GLY A 149 17.77 -3.78 -10.76
N MET A 150 17.27 -2.87 -11.60
CA MET A 150 17.91 -1.60 -11.97
C MET A 150 17.44 -0.41 -11.12
#